data_AF-A0A7V9NM52-F1
#
_entry.id   AF-A0A7V9NM52-F1
#
_cell.length_a   1.000
_cell.length_b   1.000
_cell.length_c   1.000
_cell.angle_alpha   90.00
_cell.angle_beta   90.00
_cell.angle_gamma   90.00
#
_symmetry.space_group_name_H-M   'P 1'
#
loop_
_entity.id
_entity.type
_entity.pdbx_description
1 polymer ?
#
loop_
_entity_poly.entity_id
_entity_poly.type
_entity_poly.pdbx_seq_one_letter_code
_entity_poly.pdbx_strand_id
1 'polypeptide(L)' 'MIQLTDIQVEKARQLVLNPPPNSKIAAAKEFGIDLTLLLRKLTLTPEQRLDELQQTMESFEEFRREAAKGLKIKRD' A
#
# COMPACT_ATOMS: atom_id res chain seq x y z
N MET A 1 -0.51 -10.47 15.32
CA MET A 1 -0.46 -9.99 13.93
C MET A 1 0.57 -10.85 13.18
N ILE A 2 0.29 -11.30 11.95
CA ILE A 2 1.14 -12.31 11.27
C ILE A 2 2.35 -11.63 10.62
N GLN A 3 3.55 -12.10 10.98
CA GLN A 3 4.79 -11.78 10.27
C GLN A 3 5.15 -12.98 9.39
N LEU A 4 5.37 -12.73 8.10
CA LEU A 4 5.82 -13.76 7.17
C LEU A 4 7.32 -13.94 7.27
N THR A 5 7.79 -15.15 7.01
CA THR A 5 9.21 -15.41 6.75
C THR A 5 9.58 -14.92 5.34
N ASP A 6 10.87 -14.71 5.09
CA ASP A 6 11.36 -14.29 3.77
C ASP A 6 10.96 -15.28 2.66
N ILE A 7 10.94 -16.58 2.98
CA ILE A 7 10.49 -17.63 2.04
C ILE A 7 9.02 -17.46 1.69
N GLN A 8 8.18 -17.12 2.68
CA GLN A 8 6.75 -16.89 2.45
C GLN A 8 6.51 -15.60 1.66
N VAL A 9 7.30 -14.56 1.93
CA VAL A 9 7.27 -13.30 1.17
C VAL A 9 7.62 -13.55 -0.30
N GLU A 10 8.70 -14.28 -0.58
CA GLU A 10 9.10 -14.58 -1.95
C GLU A 10 8.07 -15.45 -2.66
N LYS A 11 7.48 -16.43 -1.97
CA LYS A 11 6.37 -17.22 -2.52
C LYS A 11 5.17 -16.33 -2.88
N ALA A 12 4.80 -15.37 -2.03
CA ALA A 12 3.73 -14.42 -2.31
C ALA A 12 4.07 -13.54 -3.52
N ARG A 13 5.32 -13.07 -3.62
CA ARG A 13 5.83 -12.30 -4.76
C ARG A 13 5.68 -13.05 -6.07
N GLN A 14 6.09 -14.32 -6.10
CA GLN A 14 5.95 -15.16 -7.29
C GLN A 14 4.50 -15.37 -7.70
N LEU A 15 3.58 -15.58 -6.73
CA LEU A 15 2.15 -15.71 -7.02
C LEU A 15 1.53 -14.43 -7.59
N VAL A 16 2.02 -13.26 -7.21
CA VAL A 16 1.51 -11.98 -7.74
C VAL A 16 2.08 -11.67 -9.12
N LEU A 17 3.37 -11.96 -9.37
CA LEU A 17 4.00 -11.77 -10.68
C LEU A 17 3.46 -12.77 -11.71
N ASN A 18 3.28 -14.02 -11.29
CA ASN A 18 2.83 -15.15 -12.11
C ASN A 18 1.59 -15.78 -11.50
N PRO A 19 0.43 -15.10 -11.54
CA PRO A 19 -0.78 -15.61 -10.92
C PRO A 19 -1.22 -16.92 -11.61
N PRO A 20 -1.47 -17.99 -10.84
CA PRO A 20 -1.96 -19.23 -11.42
C PRO A 20 -3.28 -18.98 -12.16
N PRO A 21 -3.49 -19.63 -13.32
CA PRO A 21 -4.72 -19.47 -14.09
C PRO A 21 -5.94 -19.85 -13.24
N ASN A 22 -7.06 -19.15 -13.45
CA ASN A 22 -8.32 -19.34 -12.71
C ASN A 22 -8.23 -19.13 -11.19
N SER A 23 -7.14 -18.54 -10.68
CA SER A 23 -7.00 -18.22 -9.26
C SER A 23 -7.65 -16.88 -8.90
N LYS A 24 -7.91 -16.66 -7.60
CA LYS A 24 -8.37 -15.35 -7.10
C LYS A 24 -7.35 -14.24 -7.32
N ILE A 25 -6.06 -14.56 -7.39
CA ILE A 25 -5.00 -13.59 -7.66
C ILE A 25 -5.06 -13.16 -9.14
N ALA A 26 -5.29 -14.11 -10.05
CA ALA A 26 -5.54 -13.81 -11.47
C ALA A 26 -6.77 -12.91 -11.64
N ALA A 27 -7.89 -13.27 -10.99
CA ALA A 27 -9.12 -12.46 -11.03
C ALA A 27 -8.94 -11.06 -10.43
N ALA A 28 -8.18 -10.92 -9.34
CA ALA A 28 -7.87 -9.62 -8.74
C ALA A 28 -7.04 -8.74 -9.69
N LYS A 29 -6.07 -9.33 -10.39
CA LYS A 29 -5.27 -8.64 -11.41
C LYS A 29 -6.13 -8.19 -12.59
N GLU A 30 -7.00 -9.05 -13.10
CA GLU A 30 -7.96 -8.72 -14.18
C GLU A 30 -8.94 -7.61 -13.79
N PHE A 31 -9.39 -7.60 -12.53
CA PHE A 31 -10.24 -6.54 -12.00
C PHE A 31 -9.50 -5.21 -11.78
N GLY A 32 -8.17 -5.20 -11.82
CA GLY A 32 -7.35 -4.01 -11.57
C GLY A 32 -7.07 -3.73 -10.08
N ILE A 33 -7.14 -4.75 -9.22
CA ILE A 33 -6.67 -4.62 -7.83
C ILE A 33 -5.15 -4.48 -7.82
N ASP A 34 -4.65 -3.47 -7.10
CA ASP A 34 -3.22 -3.29 -6.90
C ASP A 34 -2.65 -4.30 -5.90
N LEU A 35 -2.13 -5.40 -6.42
CA LEU A 35 -1.46 -6.45 -5.65
C LEU A 35 -0.07 -6.05 -5.18
N THR A 36 0.52 -4.96 -5.70
CA THR A 36 1.84 -4.48 -5.26
C THR A 36 1.76 -3.86 -3.87
N LEU A 37 0.65 -3.18 -3.55
CA LEU A 37 0.36 -2.70 -2.20
C LEU A 37 0.23 -3.86 -1.21
N LEU A 38 -0.45 -4.94 -1.60
CA LEU A 38 -0.54 -6.14 -0.78
C LEU A 38 0.85 -6.72 -0.50
N LEU A 39 1.68 -6.91 -1.54
CA LEU A 39 3.05 -7.41 -1.38
C LEU A 39 3.87 -6.54 -0.44
N ARG A 40 3.83 -5.22 -0.60
CA ARG A 40 4.54 -4.28 0.28
C ARG A 40 4.12 -4.47 1.73
N LYS A 41 2.83 -4.57 2.02
CA LYS A 41 2.37 -4.76 3.40
C LYS A 41 2.83 -6.11 3.98
N LEU A 42 2.90 -7.16 3.16
CA LEU A 42 3.40 -8.47 3.59
C LEU A 42 4.90 -8.48 3.94
N THR A 43 5.70 -7.57 3.38
CA THR A 43 7.14 -7.47 3.69
C THR A 43 7.45 -6.68 4.95
N LEU A 44 6.46 -5.94 5.48
CA LEU A 44 6.65 -5.07 6.64
C LEU A 44 6.26 -5.78 7.94
N THR A 45 7.06 -5.53 8.98
CA THR A 45 6.70 -5.90 10.35
C THR A 45 5.44 -5.16 10.81
N PRO A 46 4.73 -5.71 11.80
CA PRO A 46 3.73 -4.99 12.57
C PRO A 46 4.04 -3.52 12.86
N GLU A 47 5.19 -3.26 13.45
CA GLU A 47 5.64 -1.93 13.88
C GLU A 47 5.86 -1.04 12.66
N GLN A 48 6.55 -1.54 11.64
CA GLN A 48 6.79 -0.80 10.40
C GLN A 48 5.48 -0.40 9.69
N ARG A 49 4.41 -1.20 9.79
CA ARG A 49 3.10 -0.83 9.23
C ARG A 49 2.47 0.34 9.98
N LEU A 50 2.65 0.41 11.30
CA LEU A 50 2.17 1.53 12.12
C LEU A 50 2.99 2.79 11.80
N ASP A 51 4.31 2.66 11.66
CA ASP A 51 5.19 3.77 11.27
C ASP A 51 4.79 4.34 9.90
N GLU A 52 4.55 3.49 8.89
CA GLU A 52 4.07 3.94 7.58
C GLU A 52 2.71 4.64 7.66
N LEU A 53 1.80 4.14 8.50
CA LEU A 53 0.49 4.77 8.69
C LEU A 53 0.65 6.17 9.28
N GLN A 54 1.49 6.31 10.31
CA GLN A 54 1.79 7.58 10.94
C GLN A 54 2.37 8.60 9.94
N GLN A 55 3.36 8.18 9.14
CA GLN A 55 3.96 9.03 8.10
C GLN A 55 2.93 9.45 7.03
N THR A 56 2.03 8.55 6.67
CA THR A 56 0.94 8.85 5.73
C THR A 56 0.00 9.92 6.31
N MET A 57 -0.38 9.78 7.59
CA MET A 57 -1.23 10.76 8.28
C MET A 57 -0.58 12.15 8.32
N GLU A 58 0.71 12.22 8.63
CA GLU A 58 1.48 13.47 8.64
C GLU A 58 1.52 14.15 7.27
N SER A 59 1.74 13.36 6.22
CA SER A 59 1.74 13.83 4.83
C SER A 59 0.36 14.39 4.42
N PHE A 60 -0.72 13.74 4.85
CA PHE A 60 -2.09 14.23 4.61
C PHE A 60 -2.37 15.55 5.34
N GLU A 61 -1.91 15.70 6.58
CA GLU A 61 -2.05 16.95 7.32
C GLU A 61 -1.25 18.08 6.68
N GLU A 62 -0.06 17.81 6.15
CA GLU A 62 0.71 18.77 5.38
C GLU A 62 -0.01 19.20 4.11
N PHE A 63 -0.50 18.24 3.32
CA PHE A 63 -1.28 18.53 2.12
C PHE A 63 -2.50 19.41 2.41
N ARG A 64 -3.23 19.13 3.50
CA ARG A 64 -4.37 19.94 3.95
C ARG A 64 -3.97 21.38 4.26
N ARG A 65 -2.84 21.60 4.94
CA ARG A 65 -2.34 22.95 5.25
C ARG A 65 -2.00 23.71 3.96
N GLU A 66 -1.33 23.08 3.01
CA GLU A 66 -0.96 23.72 1.75
C GLU A 66 -2.17 24.02 0.86
N ALA A 67 -3.13 23.09 0.77
CA ALA A 67 -4.40 23.33 0.07
C ALA A 67 -5.16 24.53 0.66
N ALA A 68 -5.20 24.65 2.00
CA ALA A 68 -5.83 25.78 2.67
C ALA A 68 -5.14 27.13 2.40
N LYS A 69 -3.80 27.15 2.29
CA LYS A 69 -3.05 28.36 1.88
C LYS A 69 -3.37 28.76 0.44
N GLY A 70 -3.38 27.81 -0.50
CA GLY A 70 -3.70 28.07 -1.91
C GLY A 70 -5.13 28.61 -2.12
N LEU A 71 -6.09 28.18 -1.28
CA LEU A 71 -7.46 28.71 -1.28
C LEU A 71 -7.55 30.15 -0.73
N LYS A 72 -6.69 30.55 0.20
CA LYS A 72 -6.63 31.93 0.70
C LYS A 72 -6.06 32.88 -0.36
N ILE A 73 -4.98 32.48 -1.03
CA ILE A 73 -4.35 33.27 -2.10
C ILE A 73 -5.30 33.54 -3.28
N LYS A 74 -6.25 32.65 -3.58
CA LYS A 74 -7.23 32.84 -4.67
C LYS A 74 -8.43 33.72 -4.31
N ARG A 75 -8.61 34.09 -3.04
CA ARG A 75 -9.76 34.87 -2.55
C ARG A 75 -9.43 36.34 -2.29
N ASP A 76 -8.14 36.69 -2.34
CA ASP A 76 -7.62 38.06 -2.29
C ASP A 76 -7.37 38.56 -3.73
#